data_AF-A0A7S2DXS1-F1
#
_entry.id   AF-A0A7S2DXS1-F1
#
_cell.length_a   1.000
_cell.length_b   1.000
_cell.length_c   1.000
_cell.angle_alpha   90.00
_cell.angle_beta   90.00
_cell.angle_gamma   90.00
#
_symmetry.space_group_name_H-M   'P 1'
#
loop_
_entity.id
_entity.type
_entity.pdbx_description
1 polymer ?
#
loop_
_entity_poly.entity_id
_entity_poly.type
_entity_poly.pdbx_seq_one_letter_code
_entity_poly.pdbx_strand_id
1 'polypeptide(L)'
;VQRDVIAQHLESLHKELEQCNSSAVKTRLMKSRVMGRRFSSHHLVVWSLPWFIEHRAFESLCAFIIMANSILVGANVVWHTFNDDKNAWIQGGSHFCSAFFLVELVLRLLASGCRRFFLGDGRGWNIFD
;
A
#
# COMPACT_ATOMS: atom_id res chain seq x y z
N VAL A 1 -2.45 -36.44 36.17
CA VAL A 1 -1.94 -36.46 34.79
C VAL A 1 -2.95 -35.91 33.79
N GLN A 2 -4.06 -36.60 33.47
CA GLN A 2 -4.99 -36.11 32.43
C GLN A 2 -5.75 -34.82 32.80
N ARG A 3 -6.03 -34.59 34.09
CA ARG A 3 -6.62 -33.33 34.57
C ARG A 3 -5.65 -32.14 34.50
N ASP A 4 -4.35 -32.41 34.69
CA ASP A 4 -3.31 -31.37 34.68
C ASP A 4 -3.05 -30.85 33.26
N VAL A 5 -3.13 -31.74 32.26
CA VAL A 5 -3.04 -31.39 30.83
C VAL A 5 -4.21 -30.49 30.40
N ILE A 6 -5.42 -30.78 30.88
CA ILE A 6 -6.60 -29.95 30.57
C ILE A 6 -6.47 -28.56 31.20
N ALA A 7 -5.98 -28.48 32.44
CA ALA A 7 -5.79 -27.20 33.13
C ALA A 7 -4.76 -26.31 32.39
N GLN A 8 -3.62 -26.87 31.96
CA GLN A 8 -2.62 -26.12 31.20
C GLN A 8 -3.13 -25.62 29.85
N HIS A 9 -3.93 -26.43 29.14
CA HIS A 9 -4.50 -26.01 27.86
C HIS A 9 -5.53 -24.88 28.02
N LEU A 10 -6.29 -24.91 29.11
CA LEU A 10 -7.31 -23.90 29.41
C LEU A 10 -6.68 -22.54 29.79
N GLU A 11 -5.55 -22.54 30.51
CA GLU A 11 -4.77 -21.32 30.77
C GLU A 11 -4.15 -20.74 29.49
N SER A 12 -3.66 -21.60 28.59
CA SER A 12 -3.11 -21.16 27.30
C SER A 12 -4.19 -20.47 26.45
N LEU A 13 -5.40 -21.04 26.39
CA LEU A 13 -6.52 -20.46 25.64
C LEU A 13 -7.00 -19.14 26.25
N HIS A 14 -6.94 -18.99 27.57
CA HIS A 14 -7.33 -17.75 28.24
C HIS A 14 -6.38 -16.59 27.88
N LYS A 15 -5.06 -16.86 27.85
CA LYS A 15 -4.06 -15.87 27.45
C LYS A 15 -4.23 -15.43 26.00
N GLU A 16 -4.48 -16.36 25.08
CA GLU A 16 -4.76 -16.07 23.67
C GLU A 16 -6.02 -15.20 23.50
N LEU A 17 -7.08 -15.48 24.27
CA LEU A 17 -8.32 -14.70 24.25
C LEU A 17 -8.11 -13.26 24.77
N GLU A 18 -7.36 -13.08 25.85
CA GLU A 18 -7.02 -11.74 26.35
C GLU A 18 -6.17 -10.94 25.36
N GLN A 19 -5.19 -11.59 24.73
CA GLN A 19 -4.33 -10.94 23.74
C GLN A 19 -5.11 -10.54 22.47
N CYS A 20 -6.05 -11.39 22.04
CA CYS A 20 -6.93 -11.10 20.90
C CYS A 20 -7.91 -9.96 21.21
N ASN A 21 -8.51 -9.93 22.41
CA ASN A 21 -9.44 -8.88 22.82
C ASN A 21 -8.74 -7.52 22.99
N SER A 22 -7.54 -7.51 23.60
CA SER A 22 -6.71 -6.30 23.74
C SER A 22 -6.34 -5.70 22.38
N SER A 23 -6.01 -6.56 21.41
CA SER A 23 -5.72 -6.15 20.04
C SER A 23 -6.96 -5.57 19.37
N ALA A 24 -8.11 -6.24 19.44
CA ALA A 24 -9.36 -5.79 18.82
C ALA A 24 -9.88 -4.46 19.39
N VAL A 25 -9.71 -4.23 20.70
CA VAL A 25 -10.08 -2.97 21.35
C VAL A 25 -9.17 -1.83 20.90
N LYS A 26 -7.85 -2.06 20.77
CA LYS A 26 -6.93 -1.06 20.23
C LYS A 26 -7.27 -0.68 18.79
N THR A 27 -7.63 -1.65 17.94
CA THR A 27 -8.03 -1.36 16.56
C THR A 27 -9.33 -0.56 16.50
N ARG A 28 -10.30 -0.81 17.38
CA ARG A 28 -11.55 -0.03 17.46
C ARG A 28 -11.31 1.40 17.96
N LEU A 29 -10.44 1.59 18.95
CA LEU A 29 -10.14 2.92 19.48
C LEU A 29 -9.32 3.78 18.50
N MET A 30 -8.43 3.18 17.71
CA MET A 30 -7.77 3.91 16.62
C MET A 30 -8.74 4.28 15.50
N LYS A 31 -9.67 3.39 15.15
CA LYS A 31 -10.67 3.65 14.10
C LYS A 31 -11.65 4.79 14.46
N SER A 32 -11.98 4.97 15.74
CA SER A 32 -12.84 6.09 16.19
C SER A 32 -12.14 7.46 16.27
N ARG A 33 -10.80 7.51 16.30
CA ARG A 33 -10.07 8.80 16.37
C ARG A 33 -9.76 9.41 14.99
N VAL A 34 -9.85 8.62 13.91
CA VAL A 34 -9.61 9.07 12.53
C VAL A 34 -10.83 9.78 11.93
N MET A 35 -12.02 9.61 12.51
CA MET A 35 -13.28 10.14 11.97
C MET A 35 -13.70 11.48 12.60
N GLY A 36 -12.75 12.40 12.79
CA GLY A 36 -13.02 13.68 13.44
C GLY A 36 -11.99 14.75 13.16
N ARG A 37 -11.99 15.30 11.95
CA ARG A 37 -11.90 16.76 11.70
C ARG A 37 -12.03 17.07 10.20
N ARG A 38 -13.25 17.47 9.85
CA ARG A 38 -13.68 18.17 8.64
C ARG A 38 -13.20 19.63 8.74
N PHE A 39 -12.75 20.22 7.61
CA PHE A 39 -12.80 21.65 7.16
C PHE A 39 -11.52 22.11 6.43
N SER A 40 -11.54 22.20 5.09
CA SER A 40 -11.51 23.44 4.22
C SER A 40 -10.10 23.69 3.60
N SER A 41 -9.85 23.96 2.30
CA SER A 41 -10.55 24.85 1.36
C SER A 41 -10.17 24.70 -0.16
N HIS A 42 -10.25 23.53 -0.84
CA HIS A 42 -10.09 23.48 -2.33
C HIS A 42 -11.07 22.50 -3.02
N HIS A 43 -12.36 22.85 -3.03
CA HIS A 43 -13.47 21.93 -2.75
C HIS A 43 -14.26 21.33 -3.95
N LEU A 44 -13.76 21.30 -5.20
CA LEU A 44 -14.60 20.80 -6.32
C LEU A 44 -14.02 19.67 -7.19
N VAL A 45 -12.71 19.61 -7.44
CA VAL A 45 -12.12 18.51 -8.23
C VAL A 45 -11.79 17.27 -7.36
N VAL A 46 -11.60 17.49 -6.06
CA VAL A 46 -11.08 16.50 -5.09
C VAL A 46 -12.15 15.48 -4.63
N TRP A 47 -13.43 15.66 -4.95
CA TRP A 47 -14.48 14.75 -4.47
C TRP A 47 -14.63 13.46 -5.30
N SER A 48 -14.24 13.46 -6.58
CA SER A 48 -14.36 12.27 -7.45
C SER A 48 -13.08 11.43 -7.53
N LEU A 49 -11.90 12.02 -7.30
CA LEU A 49 -10.61 11.32 -7.38
C LEU A 49 -10.41 10.20 -6.34
N PRO A 50 -10.80 10.36 -5.05
CA PRO A 50 -10.56 9.33 -4.04
C PRO A 50 -11.28 8.03 -4.38
N TRP A 51 -12.50 8.13 -4.92
CA TRP A 51 -13.30 6.98 -5.31
C TRP A 51 -12.71 6.21 -6.49
N PHE A 52 -12.01 6.93 -7.40
CA PHE A 52 -11.33 6.31 -8.53
C PHE A 52 -10.04 5.59 -8.10
N ILE A 53 -9.26 6.19 -7.19
CA ILE A 53 -8.01 5.61 -6.70
C ILE A 53 -8.26 4.42 -5.75
N GLU A 54 -9.32 4.46 -4.94
CA GLU A 54 -9.70 3.34 -4.06
C GLU A 54 -10.39 2.18 -4.82
N HIS A 55 -10.56 2.29 -6.14
CA HIS A 55 -11.19 1.22 -6.90
C HIS A 55 -10.25 0.02 -7.02
N ARG A 56 -10.72 -1.18 -6.66
CA ARG A 56 -9.94 -2.44 -6.70
C ARG A 56 -9.26 -2.72 -8.05
N ALA A 57 -9.87 -2.26 -9.14
CA ALA A 57 -9.27 -2.38 -10.47
C ALA A 57 -7.99 -1.56 -10.62
N PHE A 58 -7.93 -0.37 -10.01
CA PHE A 58 -6.75 0.50 -10.03
C PHE A 58 -5.61 -0.11 -9.20
N GLU A 59 -5.92 -0.65 -8.01
CA GLU A 59 -4.95 -1.37 -7.18
C GLU A 59 -4.38 -2.60 -7.91
N SER A 60 -5.25 -3.38 -8.57
CA SER A 60 -4.83 -4.54 -9.37
C SER A 60 -3.95 -4.15 -10.56
N LEU A 61 -4.27 -3.04 -11.22
CA LEU A 61 -3.47 -2.52 -12.33
C LEU A 61 -2.09 -2.04 -11.86
N CYS A 62 -1.99 -1.35 -10.72
CA CYS A 62 -0.71 -0.98 -10.12
C CYS A 62 0.12 -2.22 -9.79
N ALA A 63 -0.47 -3.23 -9.15
CA ALA A 63 0.21 -4.48 -8.85
C ALA A 63 0.71 -5.20 -10.12
N PHE A 64 -0.10 -5.20 -11.19
CA PHE A 64 0.30 -5.75 -12.49
C PHE A 64 1.49 -4.99 -13.10
N ILE A 65 1.50 -3.65 -13.02
CA ILE A 65 2.59 -2.83 -13.55
C ILE A 65 3.87 -3.00 -12.73
N ILE A 66 3.78 -3.17 -11.40
CA ILE A 66 4.95 -3.52 -10.56
C ILE A 66 5.55 -4.85 -11.01
N MET A 67 4.71 -5.86 -11.26
CA MET A 67 5.14 -7.17 -11.73
C MET A 67 5.79 -7.09 -13.12
N ALA A 68 5.15 -6.37 -14.05
CA ALA A 68 5.69 -6.17 -15.39
C ALA A 68 7.03 -5.41 -15.37
N ASN A 69 7.15 -4.36 -14.55
CA ASN A 69 8.40 -3.63 -14.37
C ASN A 69 9.51 -4.53 -13.81
N SER A 70 9.18 -5.40 -12.86
CA SER A 70 10.14 -6.37 -12.29
C SER A 70 10.66 -7.36 -13.34
N ILE A 71 9.77 -7.84 -14.22
CA ILE A 71 10.15 -8.71 -15.34
C ILE A 71 11.01 -7.96 -16.35
N LEU A 72 10.66 -6.71 -16.69
CA LEU A 72 11.44 -5.89 -17.62
C LEU A 72 12.85 -5.62 -17.10
N VAL A 73 12.99 -5.29 -15.82
CA VAL A 73 14.31 -5.11 -15.18
C VAL A 73 15.10 -6.41 -15.21
N GLY A 74 14.48 -7.55 -14.87
CA GLY A 74 15.13 -8.86 -14.94
C GLY A 74 15.60 -9.21 -16.36
N ALA A 75 14.72 -9.00 -17.35
CA ALA A 75 15.04 -9.21 -18.76
C ALA A 75 16.16 -8.28 -19.24
N ASN A 76 16.18 -7.02 -18.79
CA ASN A 76 17.24 -6.06 -19.11
C ASN A 76 18.60 -6.53 -18.60
N VAL A 77 18.66 -7.04 -17.36
CA VAL A 77 19.90 -7.55 -16.74
C VAL A 77 20.42 -8.75 -17.51
N VAL A 78 19.55 -9.70 -17.86
CA VAL A 78 19.93 -10.87 -18.65
C VAL A 78 20.40 -10.45 -20.03
N TRP A 79 19.65 -9.58 -20.72
CA TRP A 79 20.01 -9.11 -22.07
C TRP A 79 21.38 -8.43 -22.10
N HIS A 80 21.65 -7.55 -21.14
CA HIS A 80 22.95 -6.87 -21.01
C HIS A 80 24.14 -7.82 -20.75
N THR A 81 23.88 -9.03 -20.27
CA THR A 81 24.94 -10.03 -20.02
C THR A 81 25.34 -10.76 -21.32
N PHE A 82 24.41 -10.90 -22.27
CA PHE A 82 24.61 -11.65 -23.51
C PHE A 82 24.80 -10.78 -24.75
N ASN A 83 24.29 -9.55 -24.74
CA ASN A 83 24.39 -8.61 -25.85
C ASN A 83 24.77 -7.22 -25.31
N ASP A 84 25.82 -6.61 -25.86
CA ASP A 84 26.25 -5.25 -25.49
C ASP A 84 25.37 -4.17 -26.15
N ASP A 85 24.50 -4.58 -27.09
CA ASP A 85 23.58 -3.70 -27.79
C ASP A 85 22.36 -3.34 -26.93
N LYS A 86 22.21 -2.04 -26.70
CA LYS A 86 21.09 -1.45 -25.98
C LYS A 86 19.79 -1.66 -26.75
N ASN A 87 18.92 -2.52 -26.23
CA ASN A 87 17.62 -2.76 -26.83
C ASN A 87 16.66 -1.61 -26.48
N ALA A 88 16.37 -0.75 -27.46
CA ALA A 88 15.55 0.45 -27.27
C ALA A 88 14.14 0.14 -26.70
N TRP A 89 13.61 -1.04 -27.00
CA TRP A 89 12.32 -1.51 -26.47
C TRP A 89 12.33 -1.71 -24.96
N ILE A 90 13.41 -2.27 -24.41
CA ILE A 90 13.52 -2.53 -22.97
C ILE A 90 13.69 -1.20 -22.20
N GLN A 91 14.47 -0.26 -22.74
CA GLN A 91 14.56 1.10 -22.18
C GLN A 91 13.24 1.86 -22.29
N GLY A 92 12.53 1.75 -23.41
CA GLY A 92 11.20 2.36 -23.55
C GLY A 92 10.20 1.84 -22.51
N GLY A 93 10.20 0.53 -22.26
CA GLY A 93 9.35 -0.10 -21.26
C GLY A 93 9.62 0.39 -19.83
N SER A 94 10.89 0.51 -19.44
CA SER A 94 11.23 1.00 -18.09
C SER A 94 10.86 2.48 -17.89
N HIS A 95 11.05 3.32 -18.91
CA HIS A 95 10.61 4.72 -18.88
C HIS A 95 9.08 4.82 -18.79
N PHE A 96 8.35 3.97 -19.51
CA PHE A 96 6.90 3.91 -19.43
C PHE A 96 6.40 3.52 -18.03
N CYS A 97 6.96 2.46 -17.43
CA CYS A 97 6.62 2.07 -16.06
C CYS A 97 6.93 3.18 -15.06
N SER A 98 8.06 3.87 -15.20
CA SER A 98 8.45 4.99 -14.34
C SER A 98 7.48 6.17 -14.47
N ALA A 99 7.08 6.52 -15.71
CA ALA A 99 6.11 7.57 -15.95
C ALA A 99 4.73 7.21 -15.38
N PHE A 100 4.33 5.94 -15.46
CA PHE A 100 3.09 5.46 -14.89
C PHE A 100 3.06 5.64 -13.37
N PHE A 101 4.08 5.17 -12.65
CA PHE A 101 4.17 5.35 -11.18
C PHE A 101 4.21 6.82 -10.79
N LEU A 102 4.89 7.67 -11.58
CA LEU A 102 4.89 9.11 -11.32
C LEU A 102 3.49 9.71 -11.45
N VAL A 103 2.73 9.32 -12.48
CA VAL A 103 1.33 9.77 -12.65
C VAL A 103 0.45 9.26 -11.52
N GLU A 104 0.60 8.00 -11.13
CA GLU A 104 -0.11 7.39 -10.01
C GLU A 104 0.17 8.13 -8.69
N LEU A 105 1.44 8.42 -8.41
CA LEU A 105 1.89 9.17 -7.25
C LEU A 105 1.30 10.58 -7.24
N VAL A 106 1.32 11.28 -8.38
CA VAL A 106 0.73 12.62 -8.50
C VAL A 106 -0.78 12.57 -8.27
N LEU A 107 -1.49 11.58 -8.83
CA LEU A 107 -2.92 11.39 -8.59
C LEU A 107 -3.21 11.15 -7.10
N ARG A 108 -2.42 10.30 -6.44
CA ARG A 108 -2.54 10.01 -5.00
C ARG A 108 -2.23 11.24 -4.14
N LEU A 109 -1.24 12.03 -4.53
CA LEU A 109 -0.86 13.29 -3.90
C LEU A 109 -1.96 14.35 -4.05
N LEU A 110 -2.58 14.45 -5.23
CA LEU A 110 -3.69 15.37 -5.49
C LEU A 110 -4.97 14.94 -4.76
N ALA A 111 -5.25 13.64 -4.70
CA ALA A 111 -6.43 13.11 -4.00
C ALA A 111 -6.33 13.24 -2.48
N SER A 112 -5.15 13.01 -1.91
CA SER A 112 -4.92 13.13 -0.46
C SER A 112 -4.59 14.57 -0.02
N GLY A 113 -4.03 15.37 -0.91
CA GLY A 113 -3.40 16.66 -0.63
C GLY A 113 -2.01 16.53 0.00
N CYS A 114 -1.06 17.37 -0.40
CA CYS A 114 0.35 17.29 0.03
C CYS A 114 0.52 17.23 1.55
N ARG A 115 -0.27 17.99 2.31
CA ARG A 115 -0.17 18.02 3.78
C ARG A 115 -0.61 16.71 4.44
N ARG A 116 -1.65 16.05 3.93
CA ARG A 116 -2.12 14.76 4.45
C ARG A 116 -1.22 13.63 3.97
N PHE A 117 -0.71 13.73 2.74
CA PHE A 117 0.18 12.74 2.16
C PHE A 117 1.48 12.59 2.96
N PHE A 118 2.10 13.71 3.36
CA PHE A 118 3.36 13.72 4.12
C PHE A 118 3.21 13.74 5.64
N LEU A 119 2.03 13.95 6.23
CA LEU A 119 1.85 13.95 7.70
C LEU A 119 0.74 13.00 8.19
N GLY A 120 0.15 12.21 7.30
CA GLY A 120 -0.92 11.25 7.63
C GLY A 120 -0.40 9.93 8.19
N ASP A 121 -1.33 9.10 8.66
CA ASP A 121 -1.05 7.77 9.23
C ASP A 121 -0.41 6.80 8.22
N GLY A 122 -0.51 7.09 6.91
CA GLY A 122 0.12 6.34 5.82
C GLY A 122 1.47 6.89 5.34
N ARG A 123 2.08 7.85 6.05
CA ARG A 123 3.29 8.56 5.60
C ARG A 123 4.43 7.63 5.19
N GLY A 124 4.65 6.53 5.93
CA GLY A 124 5.74 5.60 5.65
C GLY A 124 5.64 4.99 4.25
N TRP A 125 4.44 4.58 3.86
CA TRP A 125 4.17 4.01 2.55
C TRP A 125 4.20 5.07 1.45
N ASN A 126 3.64 6.25 1.72
CA ASN A 126 3.65 7.39 0.79
C ASN A 126 5.04 7.98 0.50
N ILE A 127 6.00 7.81 1.41
CA ILE A 127 7.41 8.22 1.22
C ILE A 127 8.21 7.11 0.53
N PHE A 128 7.80 5.85 0.70
CA PHE A 128 8.44 4.72 0.07
C PHE A 128 8.11 4.64 -1.43
N ASP A 129 6.85 4.93 -1.77
CA ASP A 129 6.38 5.18 -3.14
C ASP A 129 7.10 6.38 -3.79
#